data_AF-W1VIC8-F1
#
_entry.id   AF-W1VIC8-F1
#
_cell.length_a   1.000
_cell.length_b   1.000
_cell.length_c   1.000
_cell.angle_alpha   90.00
_cell.angle_beta   90.00
_cell.angle_gamma   90.00
#
_symmetry.space_group_name_H-M   'P 1'
#
loop_
_entity.id
_entity.type
_entity.pdbx_description
1 polymer ?
#
loop_
_entity_poly.entity_id
_entity_poly.type
_entity_poly.pdbx_seq_one_letter_code
_entity_poly.pdbx_strand_id
1 'polypeptide(L)'
;MTPEDDTQPMTRRCRRELERAREAARSGQVSQASASEPAAVTGAQRAIGATLGRPRPRGRAAVALAVVAALAVVVVPLVLFLGGAGPSSSPAATAVPAVTVSGDAPLEEVMEVAGRTGAVPVVSLKGHLSAPSR
;
A
#
# COMPACT_ATOMS: atom_id res chain seq x y z
N MET A 1 6.05 -38.03 36.98
CA MET A 1 4.93 -38.79 36.40
C MET A 1 3.68 -37.93 36.56
N THR A 2 3.25 -37.23 35.50
CA THR A 2 1.90 -36.63 35.35
C THR A 2 0.86 -37.76 35.23
N PRO A 3 -0.46 -37.58 35.47
CA PRO A 3 -1.32 -36.57 34.82
C PRO A 3 -2.43 -35.93 35.72
N GLU A 4 -2.84 -34.70 35.41
CA GLU A 4 -4.16 -34.30 34.84
C GLU A 4 -5.39 -34.71 35.63
N ASP A 5 -6.02 -33.73 36.29
CA ASP A 5 -7.48 -33.65 36.42
C ASP A 5 -7.88 -32.20 36.68
N ASP A 6 -7.87 -31.38 35.62
CA ASP A 6 -8.34 -29.99 35.66
C ASP A 6 -9.80 -29.94 35.20
N THR A 7 -10.69 -30.55 35.99
CA THR A 7 -12.14 -30.49 35.83
C THR A 7 -12.70 -29.24 36.52
N GLN A 8 -12.26 -28.06 36.08
CA GLN A 8 -12.83 -26.81 36.59
C GLN A 8 -14.22 -26.57 35.97
N PRO A 9 -15.31 -26.48 36.75
CA PRO A 9 -16.67 -26.42 36.21
C PRO A 9 -16.95 -25.06 35.55
N MET A 10 -17.37 -25.09 34.29
CA MET A 10 -17.81 -23.90 33.54
C MET A 10 -18.85 -23.11 34.35
N THR A 11 -18.50 -21.87 34.67
CA THR A 11 -19.37 -20.95 35.40
C THR A 11 -20.70 -20.76 34.64
N ARG A 12 -21.81 -20.58 35.38
CA ARG A 12 -23.17 -20.41 34.82
C ARG A 12 -23.26 -19.30 33.76
N ARG A 13 -22.32 -18.35 33.76
CA ARG A 13 -22.21 -17.26 32.77
C ARG A 13 -21.77 -17.78 31.39
N CYS A 14 -20.78 -18.67 31.35
CA CYS A 14 -20.28 -19.27 30.11
C CYS A 14 -21.36 -20.13 29.44
N ARG A 15 -22.16 -20.85 30.25
CA ARG A 15 -23.30 -21.62 29.75
C ARG A 15 -24.36 -20.74 29.07
N ARG A 16 -24.69 -19.58 29.67
CA ARG A 16 -25.64 -18.61 29.07
C ARG A 16 -25.11 -17.98 27.79
N GLU A 17 -23.79 -17.75 27.69
CA GLU A 17 -23.18 -17.26 26.45
C GLU A 17 -23.19 -18.31 25.34
N LEU A 18 -22.95 -19.57 25.69
CA LEU A 18 -23.00 -20.68 24.74
C LEU A 18 -24.43 -20.91 24.23
N GLU A 19 -25.42 -20.73 25.09
CA GLU A 19 -26.83 -20.82 24.74
C GLU A 19 -27.25 -19.66 23.83
N ARG A 20 -26.84 -18.42 24.12
CA ARG A 20 -27.03 -17.28 23.20
C ARG A 20 -26.32 -17.48 21.86
N ALA A 21 -25.11 -18.04 21.86
CA ALA A 21 -24.38 -18.34 20.63
C ALA A 21 -25.08 -19.42 19.81
N ARG A 22 -25.70 -20.42 20.46
CA ARG A 22 -26.51 -21.46 19.80
C ARG A 22 -27.82 -20.90 19.26
N GLU A 23 -28.49 -20.01 19.97
CA GLU A 23 -29.70 -19.32 19.48
C GLU A 23 -29.39 -18.40 18.30
N ALA A 24 -28.26 -17.68 18.33
CA ALA A 24 -27.78 -16.88 17.19
C ALA A 24 -27.44 -17.76 15.97
N ALA A 25 -26.82 -18.92 16.18
CA ALA A 25 -26.58 -19.89 15.11
C ALA A 25 -27.89 -20.48 14.57
N ARG A 26 -28.87 -20.75 15.44
CA ARG A 26 -30.16 -21.34 15.06
C ARG A 26 -31.05 -20.36 14.32
N SER A 27 -31.10 -19.09 14.72
CA SER A 27 -31.82 -18.04 13.98
C SER A 27 -31.22 -17.80 12.59
N GLY A 28 -29.89 -17.87 12.47
CA GLY A 28 -29.19 -17.87 11.18
C GLY A 28 -29.53 -19.10 10.31
N GLN A 29 -29.68 -20.28 10.91
CA GLN A 29 -30.09 -21.50 10.22
C GLN A 29 -31.57 -21.50 9.79
N VAL A 30 -32.49 -20.97 10.62
CA VAL A 30 -33.91 -20.87 10.26
C VAL A 30 -34.12 -19.87 9.11
N SER A 31 -33.40 -18.74 9.10
CA SER A 31 -33.38 -17.81 7.95
C SER A 31 -32.83 -18.48 6.68
N GLN A 32 -31.94 -19.46 6.82
CA GLN A 32 -31.38 -20.21 5.70
C GLN A 32 -32.35 -21.28 5.17
N ALA A 33 -33.24 -21.82 6.00
CA ALA A 33 -34.23 -22.84 5.61
C ALA A 33 -35.50 -22.27 4.98
N SER A 34 -35.88 -21.01 5.27
CA SER A 34 -37.06 -20.36 4.68
C SER A 34 -36.82 -19.79 3.27
N ALA A 35 -35.65 -20.01 2.66
CA ALA A 35 -35.35 -19.61 1.28
C ALA A 35 -35.76 -20.72 0.28
N SER A 36 -37.04 -21.09 0.24
CA SER A 36 -37.63 -21.83 -0.88
C SER A 36 -38.49 -20.86 -1.71
N GLU A 37 -38.04 -20.63 -2.95
CA GLU A 37 -38.47 -19.82 -4.12
C GLU A 37 -39.96 -19.44 -4.34
N PRO A 38 -40.33 -18.55 -5.33
CA PRO A 38 -39.61 -18.05 -6.54
C PRO A 38 -39.69 -16.49 -6.74
N ALA A 39 -39.13 -15.76 -7.71
CA ALA A 39 -38.84 -16.01 -9.13
C ALA A 39 -37.73 -15.08 -9.71
N ALA A 40 -36.86 -15.67 -10.53
CA ALA A 40 -36.18 -15.15 -11.73
C ALA A 40 -35.70 -13.67 -11.81
N VAL A 41 -34.47 -13.36 -11.36
CA VAL A 41 -33.60 -12.34 -12.02
C VAL A 41 -32.11 -12.72 -11.91
N THR A 42 -31.62 -13.38 -12.96
CA THR A 42 -30.25 -13.33 -13.52
C THR A 42 -29.06 -13.93 -12.75
N GLY A 43 -28.45 -14.96 -13.34
CA GLY A 43 -27.23 -15.65 -12.86
C GLY A 43 -25.96 -14.78 -12.76
N ALA A 44 -25.98 -13.53 -13.20
CA ALA A 44 -24.85 -12.60 -13.05
C ALA A 44 -24.65 -12.14 -11.60
N GLN A 45 -25.73 -11.96 -10.83
CA GLN A 45 -25.69 -11.54 -9.43
C GLN A 45 -25.14 -12.64 -8.51
N ARG A 46 -25.34 -13.91 -8.88
CA ARG A 46 -24.81 -15.08 -8.14
C ARG A 46 -23.28 -15.17 -8.21
N ALA A 47 -22.67 -14.71 -9.30
CA ALA A 47 -21.22 -14.66 -9.45
C ALA A 47 -20.58 -13.60 -8.55
N ILE A 48 -21.25 -12.45 -8.35
CA ILE A 48 -20.76 -11.38 -7.48
C ILE A 48 -20.92 -11.77 -6.00
N GLY A 49 -22.05 -12.38 -5.62
CA GLY A 49 -22.30 -12.86 -4.26
C GLY A 49 -21.37 -14.01 -3.81
N ALA A 50 -20.95 -14.88 -4.72
CA ALA A 50 -20.03 -15.98 -4.42
C ALA A 50 -18.58 -15.52 -4.13
N THR A 51 -18.21 -14.30 -4.55
CA THR A 51 -16.88 -13.71 -4.25
C THR A 51 -16.88 -12.86 -2.99
N LEU A 52 -18.04 -12.30 -2.61
CA LEU A 52 -18.24 -11.53 -1.37
C LEU A 52 -18.32 -12.40 -0.11
N GLY A 53 -18.55 -13.71 -0.26
CA GLY A 53 -18.63 -14.68 0.84
C GLY A 53 -17.31 -15.39 1.16
N ARG A 54 -16.20 -15.10 0.45
CA ARG A 54 -14.91 -15.64 0.87
C ARG A 54 -14.63 -15.10 2.28
N PRO A 55 -14.36 -15.97 3.27
CA PRO A 55 -13.99 -15.51 4.60
C PRO A 55 -12.86 -14.50 4.40
N ARG A 56 -13.09 -13.24 4.82
CA ARG A 56 -12.04 -12.20 4.77
C ARG A 56 -10.78 -12.88 5.26
N PRO A 57 -9.67 -12.87 4.51
CA PRO A 57 -8.45 -13.55 4.93
C PRO A 57 -7.95 -12.86 6.20
N ARG A 58 -8.48 -13.31 7.34
CA ARG A 58 -8.20 -12.84 8.67
C ARG A 58 -7.61 -14.03 9.38
N GLY A 59 -6.30 -14.06 9.34
CA GLY A 59 -5.46 -15.10 9.89
C GLY A 59 -4.00 -14.67 9.81
N ARG A 60 -3.13 -15.40 10.52
CA ARG A 60 -1.69 -15.13 10.55
C ARG A 60 -1.08 -15.02 9.14
N ALA A 61 -1.59 -15.78 8.17
CA ALA A 61 -1.16 -15.73 6.78
C ALA A 61 -1.39 -14.36 6.11
N ALA A 62 -2.54 -13.72 6.33
CA ALA A 62 -2.82 -12.40 5.77
C ALA A 62 -1.95 -11.32 6.40
N VAL A 63 -1.68 -11.43 7.71
CA VAL A 63 -0.75 -10.53 8.42
C VAL A 63 0.67 -10.73 7.89
N ALA A 64 1.12 -11.97 7.72
CA ALA A 64 2.42 -12.28 7.15
C ALA A 64 2.58 -11.68 5.74
N LEU A 65 1.59 -11.86 4.86
CA LEU A 65 1.61 -11.27 3.52
C LEU A 65 1.61 -9.74 3.55
N ALA A 66 0.85 -9.12 4.45
CA ALA A 66 0.86 -7.66 4.61
C ALA A 66 2.21 -7.13 5.08
N VAL A 67 2.87 -7.82 6.02
CA VAL A 67 4.22 -7.48 6.48
C VAL A 67 5.23 -7.63 5.35
N VAL A 68 5.18 -8.72 4.58
CA VAL A 68 6.05 -8.93 3.42
C VAL A 68 5.84 -7.83 2.38
N ALA A 69 4.59 -7.46 2.07
CA ALA A 69 4.29 -6.40 1.12
C ALA A 69 4.82 -5.03 1.61
N ALA A 70 4.63 -4.70 2.88
CA ALA A 70 5.15 -3.46 3.47
C ALA A 70 6.68 -3.41 3.42
N LEU A 71 7.35 -4.52 3.75
CA LEU A 71 8.81 -4.61 3.61
C LEU A 71 9.25 -4.48 2.16
N ALA A 72 8.54 -5.08 1.19
CA ALA A 72 8.88 -4.95 -0.22
C ALA A 72 8.82 -3.50 -0.70
N VAL A 73 7.81 -2.72 -0.29
CA VAL A 73 7.70 -1.30 -0.66
C VAL A 73 8.87 -0.47 -0.16
N VAL A 74 9.49 -0.83 0.97
CA VAL A 74 10.65 -0.13 1.54
C VAL A 74 11.96 -0.67 0.97
N VAL A 75 12.10 -1.99 0.91
CA VAL A 75 13.34 -2.68 0.52
C VAL A 75 13.59 -2.58 -0.98
N VAL A 76 12.57 -2.66 -1.83
CA VAL A 76 12.76 -2.61 -3.29
C VAL A 76 13.39 -1.27 -3.73
N PRO A 77 12.88 -0.09 -3.32
CA PRO A 77 13.56 1.18 -3.61
C PRO A 77 14.98 1.23 -3.07
N LEU A 78 15.22 0.71 -1.86
CA LEU A 78 16.57 0.69 -1.28
C LEU A 78 17.52 -0.21 -2.07
N VAL A 79 17.08 -1.39 -2.52
CA VAL A 79 17.91 -2.29 -3.34
C VAL A 79 18.14 -1.72 -4.73
N LEU A 80 17.18 -1.01 -5.33
CA LEU A 80 17.41 -0.31 -6.59
C LEU A 80 18.38 0.86 -6.43
N PHE A 81 18.27 1.59 -5.31
CA PHE A 81 19.16 2.71 -4.98
C PHE A 81 20.58 2.24 -4.63
N LEU A 82 20.70 1.14 -3.88
CA LEU A 82 21.96 0.60 -3.39
C LEU A 82 22.59 -0.42 -4.36
N GLY A 83 21.80 -1.07 -5.22
CA GLY A 83 22.27 -2.01 -6.23
C GLY A 83 22.80 -1.34 -7.50
N GLY A 84 22.53 -0.04 -7.68
CA GLY A 84 23.17 0.80 -8.70
C GLY A 84 24.55 1.33 -8.30
N ALA A 85 24.94 1.21 -7.03
CA ALA A 85 26.21 1.70 -6.51
C ALA A 85 26.88 0.61 -5.66
N GLY A 86 27.99 0.06 -6.14
CA GLY A 86 28.85 -0.82 -5.35
C GLY A 86 29.21 -0.20 -3.99
N PRO A 87 29.65 -1.01 -3.01
CA PRO A 87 29.86 -0.55 -1.64
C PRO A 87 31.01 0.47 -1.59
N SER A 88 30.71 1.76 -1.59
CA SER A 88 31.51 2.78 -0.90
C SER A 88 30.89 4.18 -0.92
N SER A 89 30.85 4.74 0.29
CA SER A 89 30.93 6.16 0.64
C SER A 89 29.77 7.09 0.33
N SER A 90 29.11 7.48 1.44
CA SER A 90 28.65 8.84 1.74
C SER A 90 27.52 9.38 0.86
N PRO A 91 26.60 10.22 1.37
CA PRO A 91 25.80 11.08 0.50
C PRO A 91 26.72 12.18 -0.03
N ALA A 92 27.75 11.82 -0.80
CA ALA A 92 28.17 12.69 -1.87
C ALA A 92 26.94 12.74 -2.76
N ALA A 93 26.21 13.85 -2.71
CA ALA A 93 25.28 14.22 -3.76
C ALA A 93 25.91 13.74 -5.05
N THR A 94 25.23 12.86 -5.79
CA THR A 94 25.63 12.58 -7.16
C THR A 94 25.67 13.95 -7.80
N ALA A 95 26.88 14.51 -7.86
CA ALA A 95 27.14 15.75 -8.55
C ALA A 95 26.94 15.32 -9.98
N VAL A 96 25.69 15.41 -10.44
CA VAL A 96 25.40 15.67 -11.83
C VAL A 96 26.40 16.77 -12.17
N PRO A 97 27.34 16.53 -13.10
CA PRO A 97 28.38 17.51 -13.38
C PRO A 97 27.65 18.82 -13.60
N ALA A 98 27.88 19.77 -12.69
CA ALA A 98 27.19 21.05 -12.71
C ALA A 98 27.60 21.66 -14.05
N VAL A 99 26.69 21.62 -15.02
CA VAL A 99 26.91 22.25 -16.31
C VAL A 99 27.09 23.71 -15.98
N THR A 100 28.29 24.22 -16.20
CA THR A 100 28.61 25.62 -15.95
C THR A 100 28.50 26.36 -17.27
N VAL A 101 27.78 27.47 -17.24
CA VAL A 101 27.60 28.34 -18.40
C VAL A 101 28.22 29.68 -18.08
N SER A 102 28.92 30.29 -19.04
CA SER A 102 29.47 31.63 -18.86
C SER A 102 28.36 32.63 -18.57
N GLY A 103 28.54 33.46 -17.54
CA GLY A 103 27.61 34.54 -17.25
C GLY A 103 27.54 35.63 -18.33
N ASP A 104 28.55 35.69 -19.21
CA ASP A 104 28.61 36.63 -20.33
C ASP A 104 28.06 36.06 -21.65
N ALA A 105 27.61 34.80 -21.67
CA ALA A 105 27.07 34.21 -22.88
C ALA A 105 25.69 34.81 -23.23
N PRO A 106 25.27 34.76 -24.51
CA PRO A 106 23.95 35.20 -24.94
C PRO A 106 22.82 34.55 -24.12
N LEU A 107 21.73 35.28 -23.89
CA LEU A 107 20.64 34.81 -23.02
C LEU A 107 20.00 33.52 -23.52
N GLU A 108 19.89 33.30 -24.84
CA GLU A 108 19.39 32.04 -25.39
C GLU A 108 20.29 30.83 -25.08
N GLU A 109 21.57 31.05 -24.79
CA GLU A 109 22.53 30.00 -24.41
C GLU A 109 22.55 29.75 -22.90
N VAL A 110 22.20 30.75 -22.09
CA VAL A 110 22.22 30.70 -20.63
C VAL A 110 20.90 30.23 -20.03
N MET A 111 19.78 30.60 -20.66
CA MET A 111 18.46 30.50 -20.06
C MET A 111 17.41 30.01 -21.04
N GLU A 112 16.48 29.20 -20.54
CA GLU A 112 15.26 28.82 -21.23
C GLU A 112 14.09 29.61 -20.64
N VAL A 113 13.25 30.15 -21.53
CA VAL A 113 12.07 30.93 -21.18
C VAL A 113 10.84 30.17 -21.64
N ALA A 114 9.98 29.80 -20.70
CA ALA A 114 8.73 29.11 -20.97
C ALA A 114 7.53 29.98 -20.57
N GLY A 115 6.46 29.95 -21.36
CA GLY A 115 5.23 30.67 -21.05
C GLY A 115 4.47 31.13 -22.29
N ARG A 116 3.27 31.67 -22.07
CA ARG A 116 2.48 32.34 -23.11
C ARG A 116 2.87 33.81 -23.18
N THR A 117 2.91 34.37 -24.38
CA THR A 117 3.12 35.80 -24.61
C THR A 117 2.00 36.60 -23.94
N GLY A 118 2.36 37.63 -23.18
CA GLY A 118 1.42 38.43 -22.39
C GLY A 118 1.08 37.90 -20.99
N ALA A 119 1.63 36.74 -20.59
CA ALA A 119 1.60 36.24 -19.22
C ALA A 119 2.99 36.33 -18.57
N VAL A 120 3.07 36.16 -17.24
CA VAL A 120 4.36 36.12 -16.53
C VAL A 120 5.11 34.85 -16.96
N PRO A 121 6.32 34.97 -17.54
CA PRO A 121 7.10 33.82 -17.97
C PRO A 121 7.77 33.11 -16.80
N VAL A 122 8.05 31.83 -16.99
CA VAL A 122 8.92 31.04 -16.10
C VAL A 122 10.28 30.92 -16.78
N VAL A 123 11.33 31.19 -16.01
CA VAL A 123 12.71 31.16 -16.49
C VAL A 123 13.51 30.08 -15.78
N SER A 124 14.29 29.34 -16.56
CA SER A 124 15.15 28.25 -16.08
C SER A 124 16.56 28.43 -16.63
N LEU A 125 17.56 28.37 -15.77
CA LEU A 125 18.96 28.40 -16.20
C LEU A 125 19.38 27.03 -16.74
N LYS A 126 20.11 27.01 -17.85
CA LYS A 126 20.64 25.77 -18.46
C LYS A 126 21.81 25.19 -17.66
N GLY A 127 22.37 25.97 -16.73
CA GLY A 127 23.47 25.56 -15.87
C GLY A 127 23.82 26.60 -14.82
N HIS A 128 24.82 26.30 -14.00
CA HIS A 128 25.35 27.24 -13.01
C HIS A 128 26.19 28.32 -13.68
N LEU A 129 25.97 29.58 -13.31
CA LEU A 129 26.69 30.70 -13.93
C LEU A 129 28.13 30.76 -13.41
N SER A 130 29.08 30.85 -14.33
CA SER A 130 30.48 31.17 -14.03
C SER A 130 30.72 32.67 -14.08
N ALA A 131 31.66 33.15 -13.26
CA ALA A 131 32.06 34.55 -13.24
C ALA A 131 32.66 34.99 -14.60
N PRO A 132 32.43 36.26 -14.99
CA PRO A 132 33.00 36.84 -16.19
C PRO A 132 34.54 36.93 -16.09
N SER A 133 35.25 36.58 -17.15
CA SER A 133 36.71 36.78 -17.24
C SER A 133 36.99 38.20 -17.73
N ARG A 134 37.47 39.06 -16.84
CA ARG A 134 37.80 40.48 -17.10
C ARG A 134 39.14 40.66 -17.81
#